data_AF-A0A954TV49-F1
#
_entry.id   AF-A0A954TV49-F1
#
_cell.length_a   1.000
_cell.length_b   1.000
_cell.length_c   1.000
_cell.angle_alpha   90.00
_cell.angle_beta   90.00
_cell.angle_gamma   90.00
#
_symmetry.space_group_name_H-M   'P 1'
#
loop_
_entity.id
_entity.type
_entity.pdbx_description
1 polymer ?
#
loop_
_entity_poly.entity_id
_entity_poly.type
_entity_poly.pdbx_seq_one_letter_code
_entity_poly.pdbx_strand_id
1 'polypeptide(L)'
;MQRLLHEDYFVMDQWQLEELAKVCRRARVQVVTDGLPASVIESLFVESAPSVEQAVAAALQRHGPEATIAVIPKGPYVLASCDATKETP
;
A
#
# COMPACT_ATOMS: atom_id res chain seq x y z
N MET A 1 -12.85 -10.30 15.59
CA MET A 1 -12.05 -11.40 14.99
C MET A 1 -12.79 -12.73 14.92
N GLN A 2 -13.52 -13.19 15.95
CA GLN A 2 -14.20 -14.50 15.93
C GLN A 2 -15.19 -14.73 14.76
N ARG A 3 -15.87 -13.69 14.26
CA ARG A 3 -16.81 -13.80 13.12
C ARG A 3 -16.15 -14.06 11.76
N LEU A 4 -14.88 -13.67 11.59
CA LEU A 4 -14.16 -13.80 10.31
C LEU A 4 -13.63 -15.23 10.08
N LEU A 5 -13.62 -16.05 11.13
CA LEU A 5 -13.10 -17.43 11.13
C LEU A 5 -14.20 -18.48 10.95
N HIS A 6 -15.46 -18.06 10.81
CA HIS A 6 -16.57 -18.98 10.58
C HIS A 6 -16.72 -19.22 9.07
N GLU A 7 -16.66 -20.49 8.65
CA GLU A 7 -16.75 -20.90 7.25
C GLU A 7 -18.08 -20.46 6.59
N ASP A 8 -19.13 -20.21 7.38
CA ASP A 8 -20.46 -19.78 6.92
C ASP A 8 -20.61 -18.25 6.81
N TYR A 9 -19.57 -17.46 7.10
CA TYR A 9 -19.61 -16.00 7.03
C TYR A 9 -18.70 -15.48 5.92
N PHE A 10 -19.31 -15.00 4.84
CA PHE A 10 -18.63 -14.38 3.71
C PHE A 10 -19.26 -13.03 3.37
N VAL A 11 -18.44 -11.99 3.33
CA VAL A 11 -18.80 -10.68 2.77
C VAL A 11 -17.93 -10.45 1.53
N MET A 12 -18.57 -10.05 0.43
CA MET A 12 -17.88 -9.71 -0.81
C MET A 12 -16.80 -8.65 -0.54
N ASP A 13 -15.63 -8.81 -1.14
CA ASP A 13 -14.47 -7.92 -1.02
C ASP A 13 -13.86 -7.78 0.39
N GLN A 14 -14.33 -8.54 1.38
CA GLN A 14 -13.82 -8.49 2.75
C GLN A 14 -12.31 -8.76 2.80
N TRP A 15 -11.84 -9.80 2.11
CA TRP A 15 -10.42 -10.14 2.09
C TRP A 15 -9.56 -8.99 1.53
N GLN A 16 -10.02 -8.31 0.48
CA GLN A 16 -9.29 -7.20 -0.12
C GLN A 16 -9.14 -6.03 0.87
N LEU A 17 -10.20 -5.72 1.62
CA LEU A 17 -10.16 -4.69 2.66
C LEU A 17 -9.26 -5.10 3.84
N GLU A 18 -9.27 -6.39 4.21
CA GLU A 18 -8.39 -6.93 5.26
C GLU A 18 -6.91 -6.83 4.89
N GLU A 19 -6.55 -7.12 3.64
CA GLU A 19 -5.17 -6.94 3.16
C GLU A 19 -4.75 -5.46 3.16
N LEU A 20 -5.61 -4.54 2.70
CA LEU A 20 -5.34 -3.11 2.80
C LEU A 20 -5.14 -2.67 4.26
N ALA A 21 -6.00 -3.13 5.17
CA ALA A 21 -5.90 -2.82 6.59
C ALA A 21 -4.60 -3.34 7.22
N LYS A 22 -4.11 -4.52 6.80
CA LYS A 22 -2.81 -5.05 7.25
C LYS A 22 -1.67 -4.12 6.85
N VAL A 23 -1.70 -3.58 5.63
CA VAL A 23 -0.70 -2.62 5.12
C VAL A 23 -0.79 -1.29 5.86
N CYS A 24 -1.99 -0.67 5.92
CA CYS A 24 -2.19 0.65 6.53
C CYS A 24 -1.87 0.67 8.05
N ARG A 25 -1.89 -0.48 8.72
CA ARG A 25 -1.43 -0.60 10.12
C ARG A 25 0.08 -0.49 10.30
N ARG A 26 0.86 -0.71 9.24
CA ARG A 26 2.34 -0.74 9.28
C ARG A 26 2.97 0.41 8.49
N ALA A 27 2.29 0.91 7.48
CA ALA A 27 2.80 1.93 6.58
C ALA A 27 1.74 3.00 6.29
N ARG A 28 2.18 4.22 5.99
CA ARG A 28 1.33 5.23 5.36
C ARG A 28 1.30 4.98 3.87
N VAL A 29 0.10 4.95 3.31
CA VAL A 29 -0.11 4.72 1.88
C VAL A 29 -0.60 6.03 1.27
N GLN A 30 0.16 6.54 0.29
CA GLN A 30 -0.23 7.68 -0.53
C GLN A 30 -0.58 7.19 -1.94
N VAL A 31 -1.71 7.61 -2.47
CA VAL A 31 -2.22 7.21 -3.79
C VAL A 31 -2.14 8.40 -4.74
N VAL A 32 -1.51 8.18 -5.88
CA VAL A 32 -1.47 9.10 -7.02
C VAL A 32 -2.30 8.49 -8.15
N THR A 33 -3.34 9.19 -8.59
CA THR A 33 -4.21 8.72 -9.67
C THR A 33 -4.98 9.89 -10.28
N ASP A 34 -5.26 9.81 -11.58
CA ASP A 34 -6.18 10.71 -12.29
C ASP A 34 -7.62 10.18 -12.33
N GLY A 35 -7.84 8.95 -11.82
CA GLY A 35 -9.10 8.22 -11.98
C GLY A 35 -10.12 8.47 -10.86
N LEU A 36 -9.72 9.08 -9.75
CA LEU A 36 -10.58 9.29 -8.58
C LEU A 36 -10.34 10.67 -7.94
N PRO A 37 -11.39 11.35 -7.44
CA PRO A 37 -11.22 12.54 -6.64
C PRO A 37 -10.47 12.25 -5.33
N ALA A 38 -9.64 13.21 -4.89
CA ALA A 38 -8.91 13.15 -3.63
C ALA A 38 -9.80 12.80 -2.42
N SER A 39 -11.00 13.39 -2.34
CA SER A 39 -11.94 13.15 -1.25
C SER A 39 -12.43 11.69 -1.18
N VAL A 40 -12.54 11.01 -2.33
CA VAL A 40 -12.90 9.58 -2.36
C VAL A 40 -11.73 8.77 -1.82
N ILE A 41 -10.51 9.03 -2.27
CA ILE A 41 -9.30 8.34 -1.81
C ILE A 41 -9.12 8.49 -0.29
N GLU A 42 -9.30 9.70 0.22
CA GLU A 42 -9.17 10.01 1.65
C GLU A 42 -10.23 9.34 2.53
N SER A 43 -11.38 8.96 1.95
CA SER A 43 -12.39 8.14 2.63
C SER A 43 -12.00 6.65 2.76
N LEU A 44 -10.96 6.21 2.05
CA LEU A 44 -10.53 4.80 1.96
C LEU A 44 -9.32 4.48 2.86
N PHE A 45 -9.13 5.23 3.95
CA PHE A 45 -8.06 5.03 4.93
C PHE A 45 -6.62 5.18 4.36
N VAL A 46 -6.49 5.87 3.23
CA VAL A 46 -5.22 6.19 2.57
C VAL A 46 -5.16 7.69 2.26
N GLU A 47 -3.98 8.21 1.98
CA GLU A 47 -3.78 9.63 1.68
C GLU A 47 -3.77 9.86 0.17
N SER A 48 -4.37 10.95 -0.31
CA SER A 48 -4.25 11.35 -1.71
C SER A 48 -2.95 12.14 -1.94
N ALA A 49 -2.36 12.03 -3.13
CA ALA A 49 -1.30 12.91 -3.56
C ALA A 49 -1.48 13.28 -5.05
N PRO A 50 -1.24 14.55 -5.42
CA PRO A 50 -1.50 15.01 -6.79
C PRO A 50 -0.42 14.57 -7.79
N SER A 51 0.76 14.17 -7.32
CA SER A 51 1.82 13.61 -8.17
C SER A 51 2.78 12.74 -7.36
N VAL A 52 3.57 11.91 -8.05
CA VAL A 52 4.60 11.07 -7.41
C VAL A 52 5.67 11.94 -6.74
N GLU A 53 6.07 13.04 -7.37
CA GLU A 53 7.06 13.99 -6.84
C GLU A 53 6.59 14.60 -5.52
N GLN A 54 5.31 14.99 -5.43
CA GLN A 54 4.75 15.55 -4.20
C GLN A 54 4.60 14.49 -3.10
N ALA A 55 4.22 13.26 -3.46
CA ALA A 55 4.18 12.15 -2.51
C ALA A 55 5.58 11.84 -1.93
N VAL A 56 6.59 11.75 -2.80
CA VAL A 56 7.99 11.51 -2.38
C VAL A 56 8.52 12.66 -1.54
N ALA A 57 8.27 13.92 -1.91
CA ALA A 57 8.68 15.08 -1.12
C ALA A 57 8.06 15.06 0.29
N ALA A 58 6.76 14.75 0.40
CA ALA A 58 6.08 14.61 1.69
C ALA A 58 6.63 13.44 2.51
N ALA A 59 6.96 12.32 1.87
CA ALA A 59 7.58 11.16 2.52
C ALA A 59 8.97 11.51 3.06
N LEU A 60 9.83 12.17 2.27
CA LEU A 60 11.17 12.59 2.69
C LEU A 60 11.12 13.64 3.81
N GLN A 61 10.16 14.56 3.78
CA GLN A 61 9.95 15.51 4.89
C GLN A 61 9.64 14.78 6.20
N ARG A 62 8.89 13.68 6.13
CA ARG A 62 8.47 12.89 7.31
C ARG A 62 9.55 11.93 7.80
N HIS A 63 10.23 11.24 6.89
CA HIS A 63 11.16 10.15 7.20
C HIS A 63 12.62 10.59 7.24
N GLY A 64 12.90 11.81 6.80
CA GLY A 64 14.23 12.40 6.73
C GLY A 64 14.75 12.46 5.29
N PRO A 65 15.56 13.48 4.95
CA PRO A 65 16.08 13.68 3.59
C PRO A 65 17.00 12.54 3.11
N GLU A 66 17.63 11.82 4.04
CA GLU A 66 18.53 10.70 3.76
C GLU A 66 17.82 9.33 3.74
N ALA A 67 16.47 9.31 3.78
CA ALA A 67 15.73 8.06 3.74
C ALA A 67 15.98 7.31 2.42
N THR A 68 16.24 6.01 2.51
CA THR A 68 16.42 5.17 1.33
C THR A 68 15.08 4.89 0.66
N ILE A 69 15.05 5.01 -0.68
CA ILE A 69 13.84 4.75 -1.47
C ILE A 69 14.04 3.47 -2.28
N ALA A 70 13.16 2.49 -2.05
CA ALA A 70 13.03 1.32 -2.91
C ALA A 70 11.97 1.59 -4.00
N VAL A 71 12.31 1.30 -5.26
CA VAL A 71 11.39 1.48 -6.40
C VAL A 71 11.05 0.10 -6.97
N ILE A 72 9.76 -0.24 -7.02
CA ILE A 72 9.25 -1.47 -7.61
C ILE A 72 8.35 -1.10 -8.81
N PRO A 73 8.90 -0.98 -10.03
CA PRO A 73 8.09 -0.78 -11.22
C PRO A 73 7.17 -1.98 -11.44
N LYS A 74 5.97 -1.74 -11.99
CA LYS A 74 5.01 -2.81 -12.32
C LYS A 74 4.68 -3.72 -11.12
N GLY A 75 4.39 -3.12 -9.96
CA GLY A 75 4.17 -3.81 -8.68
C GLY A 75 3.36 -5.12 -8.73
N PRO A 76 2.22 -5.22 -9.44
CA PRO A 76 1.45 -6.46 -9.53
C PRO A 76 2.17 -7.66 -10.17
N TYR A 77 3.31 -7.43 -10.83
CA TYR A 77 4.07 -8.43 -11.57
C TYR A 77 5.41 -8.79 -10.91
N VAL A 78 5.65 -8.31 -9.69
CA VAL A 78 6.93 -8.53 -8.97
C VAL A 78 6.67 -9.27 -7.66
N LEU A 79 7.39 -10.35 -7.43
CA LEU A 79 7.51 -11.00 -6.11
C LEU A 79 8.76 -10.45 -5.41
N ALA A 80 8.56 -9.60 -4.42
CA ALA A 80 9.66 -9.02 -3.65
C ALA A 80 10.17 -10.01 -2.59
N SER A 81 11.49 -10.20 -2.51
CA SER A 81 12.15 -10.94 -1.42
C SER A 81 13.11 -10.03 -0.66
N CYS A 82 13.34 -10.36 0.62
CA CYS A 82 14.37 -9.71 1.44
C CYS A 82 15.66 -10.54 1.55
N ASP A 83 15.66 -11.75 1.00
CA ASP A 83 16.77 -12.69 1.09
C ASP A 83 17.61 -12.67 -0.18
N ALA A 84 18.90 -12.39 -0.03
CA ALA A 84 19.89 -12.37 -1.11
C ALA A 84 20.40 -13.78 -1.52
N THR A 85 19.71 -14.85 -1.13
CA THR A 85 19.99 -16.19 -1.64
C THR A 85 19.39 -16.32 -3.03
N LYS A 86 20.19 -16.00 -4.04
CA LYS A 86 19.95 -16.38 -5.42
C LYS A 86 19.84 -17.91 -5.51
N GLU A 87 18.64 -18.46 -5.61
CA GLU A 87 18.46 -19.72 -6.33
C GLU A 87 18.34 -19.36 -7.81
N THR A 88 19.42 -19.64 -8.54
CA THR A 88 19.42 -19.64 -10.00
C THR A 88 18.76 -20.96 -10.45
N PRO A 89 17.83 -20.97 -11.41
CA PRO A 89 17.36 -22.21 -12.02
C PRO A 89 18.50 -22.98 -12.73
#